data_AF-A0A2J6WXQ1-F1
#
_entry.id   AF-A0A2J6WXQ1-F1
#
_cell.length_a   1.000
_cell.length_b   1.000
_cell.length_c   1.000
_cell.angle_alpha   90.00
_cell.angle_beta   90.00
_cell.angle_gamma   90.00
#
_symmetry.space_group_name_H-M   'P 1'
#
loop_
_entity.id
_entity.type
_entity.pdbx_description
1 polymer ?
#
loop_
_entity_poly.entity_id
_entity_poly.type
_entity_poly.pdbx_seq_one_letter_code
_entity_poly.pdbx_strand_id
1 'polypeptide(L)' 'MLIHWFRRDLRLHDNTALLAAADASGGAVIPVFIFDDTILGGRFASPVRTQFLLDSLTALDGELRSLGLHLVLRRG' A
#
# COMPACT_ATOMS: atom_id res chain seq x y z
N MET A 1 13.73 11.48 -3.91
CA MET A 1 12.57 10.62 -4.21
C MET A 1 12.48 9.59 -3.10
N LEU A 2 11.36 9.52 -2.38
CA LEU A 2 11.18 8.63 -1.24
C LEU A 2 10.17 7.54 -1.57
N ILE A 3 10.35 6.37 -0.99
CA ILE A 3 9.41 5.25 -1.11
C ILE A 3 8.67 5.13 0.22
N HIS A 4 7.35 5.05 0.16
CA HIS A 4 6.54 4.63 1.30
C HIS A 4 6.01 3.23 1.06
N TRP A 5 6.41 2.28 1.92
CA TRP A 5 6.04 0.88 1.80
C TRP A 5 4.85 0.57 2.69
N PHE A 6 3.67 0.45 2.07
CA PHE A 6 2.46 -0.03 2.71
C PHE A 6 2.56 -1.51 3.02
N ARG A 7 2.23 -1.88 4.27
CA ARG A 7 2.15 -3.29 4.69
C ARG A 7 0.78 -3.61 5.29
N ARG A 8 0.60 -3.34 6.58
CA ARG A 8 -0.68 -3.58 7.28
C ARG A 8 -1.52 -2.31 7.43
N ASP A 9 -0.94 -1.18 7.04
CA ASP A 9 -1.41 0.18 7.21
C ASP A 9 -1.93 0.75 5.88
N LEU A 10 -2.85 0.04 5.23
CA LEU A 10 -3.42 0.40 3.93
C LEU A 10 -4.38 1.60 4.03
N ARG A 11 -3.85 2.77 4.42
CA ARG A 11 -4.60 4.00 4.63
C ARG A 11 -3.73 5.23 4.39
N LEU A 12 -4.33 6.31 3.90
CA LEU A 12 -3.66 7.61 3.75
C LEU A 12 -3.77 8.45 5.03
N HIS A 13 -4.93 8.41 5.68
CA HIS A 13 -5.17 9.16 6.91
C HIS A 13 -4.45 8.51 8.10
N ASP A 14 -3.99 9.34 9.03
CA ASP A 14 -3.35 8.90 10.27
C ASP A 14 -2.22 7.86 10.02
N ASN A 15 -1.39 8.16 9.01
CA ASN A 15 -0.19 7.39 8.69
C ASN A 15 1.04 8.28 8.87
N THR A 16 1.62 8.23 10.07
CA THR A 16 2.77 9.07 10.46
C THR A 16 3.98 8.89 9.54
N ALA A 17 4.23 7.67 9.07
CA ALA A 17 5.35 7.39 8.17
C ALA A 17 5.11 7.98 6.77
N LEU A 18 3.89 7.88 6.26
CA LEU A 18 3.51 8.50 4.99
C LEU A 18 3.62 10.03 5.07
N LEU A 19 3.11 10.64 6.15
CA LEU A 19 3.17 12.09 6.36
C LEU A 19 4.62 12.57 6.38
N ALA A 20 5.48 11.92 7.17
CA ALA A 20 6.90 12.28 7.24
C ALA A 20 7.60 12.16 5.87
N ALA A 21 7.27 11.12 5.09
CA ALA A 21 7.82 10.96 3.74
C ALA A 21 7.30 12.05 2.78
N ALA A 22 6.02 12.41 2.86
CA ALA A 22 5.43 13.48 2.06
C ALA A 22 6.07 14.84 2.38
N ASP A 23 6.22 15.18 3.65
CA ASP A 23 6.82 16.43 4.10
C ASP A 23 8.29 16.54 3.65
N ALA A 24 9.09 15.48 3.85
CA ALA A 24 10.50 15.47 3.49
C ALA A 24 10.75 15.50 1.97
N SER A 25 9.77 15.06 1.17
CA SER A 25 9.89 14.96 -0.29
C SER A 25 9.15 16.06 -1.06
N GLY A 26 8.41 16.94 -0.37
CA GLY A 26 7.51 17.90 -1.01
C GLY A 26 6.36 17.22 -1.78
N GLY A 27 5.87 16.09 -1.27
CA GLY A 27 4.81 15.28 -1.89
C GLY A 27 5.29 14.25 -2.92
N ALA A 28 6.58 14.22 -3.26
CA ALA A 28 7.14 13.28 -4.22
C ALA A 28 7.46 11.90 -3.61
N VAL A 29 6.40 11.18 -3.22
CA VAL A 29 6.46 9.83 -2.63
C VAL A 29 6.03 8.78 -3.64
N ILE A 30 6.74 7.65 -3.68
CA ILE A 30 6.34 6.45 -4.42
C ILE A 30 5.67 5.48 -3.43
N PRO A 31 4.34 5.34 -3.47
CA PRO A 31 3.62 4.37 -2.66
C PRO A 31 3.81 2.96 -3.22
N VAL A 32 4.24 2.01 -2.39
CA VAL A 32 4.51 0.62 -2.79
C VAL A 32 3.79 -0.35 -1.88
N PHE A 33 3.21 -1.41 -2.44
CA PHE A 33 2.81 -2.61 -1.71
C PHE A 33 3.49 -3.84 -2.34
N ILE A 34 3.96 -4.76 -1.50
CA ILE A 34 4.65 -5.98 -1.93
C ILE A 34 3.84 -7.19 -1.46
N PHE A 35 3.37 -7.99 -2.41
CA PHE A 35 2.76 -9.28 -2.13
C PHE A 35 3.84 -10.29 -1.75
N ASP A 36 3.70 -10.85 -0.56
CA ASP A 36 4.52 -11.97 -0.07
C ASP A 36 3.83 -13.30 -0.46
N ASP A 37 4.60 -14.26 -0.96
CA ASP A 37 4.10 -15.59 -1.35
C ASP A 37 3.40 -16.34 -0.20
N THR A 38 3.76 -16.05 1.05
CA THR A 38 3.11 -16.59 2.24
C THR A 38 1.67 -16.09 2.42
N ILE A 39 1.35 -14.90 1.91
CA ILE A 39 0.00 -14.31 1.93
C ILE A 39 -0.88 -14.99 0.88
N LEU A 40 -0.32 -15.32 -0.28
CA LEU A 40 -1.07 -15.85 -1.43
C LEU A 40 -1.21 -17.37 -1.45
N GLY A 41 -0.27 -18.12 -0.85
CA GLY A 41 -0.27 -19.58 -0.93
C GLY A 41 0.34 -20.32 0.27
N GLY A 42 0.67 -19.62 1.36
CA GLY A 42 1.25 -20.23 2.55
C GLY A 42 0.23 -20.95 3.45
N ARG A 43 0.72 -21.52 4.56
CA ARG A 43 -0.09 -22.19 5.61
C ARG A 43 -1.21 -21.32 6.24
N PHE A 44 -1.23 -20.02 5.95
CA PHE A 44 -2.20 -19.06 6.45
C PHE A 44 -3.07 -18.45 5.34
N ALA A 45 -3.01 -18.99 4.11
CA ALA A 45 -3.83 -18.55 3.01
C ALA A 45 -5.31 -18.68 3.37
N SER A 46 -6.05 -17.59 3.17
CA SER A 46 -7.49 -17.51 3.46
C SER A 46 -8.14 -16.70 2.35
N PRO A 47 -9.06 -17.30 1.57
CA PRO A 47 -9.72 -16.61 0.46
C PRO A 47 -10.39 -15.31 0.90
N VAL A 48 -11.02 -15.31 2.08
CA VAL A 48 -11.68 -14.12 2.65
C VAL A 48 -10.67 -13.02 2.96
N ARG A 49 -9.55 -13.36 3.60
CA ARG A 49 -8.49 -12.37 3.92
C ARG A 49 -7.83 -11.85 2.65
N THR A 50 -7.60 -12.71 1.67
CA THR A 50 -7.06 -12.32 0.36
C THR A 50 -8.00 -11.37 -0.36
N GLN A 51 -9.30 -11.67 -0.41
CA GLN A 51 -10.29 -10.79 -1.02
C GLN A 51 -10.33 -9.43 -0.32
N PHE A 52 -10.39 -9.41 1.02
CA PHE A 52 -10.36 -8.17 1.79
C PHE A 52 -9.09 -7.35 1.54
N LEU A 53 -7.93 -8.00 1.42
CA LEU A 53 -6.68 -7.33 1.06
C LEU A 53 -6.76 -6.69 -0.32
N LEU A 54 -7.25 -7.42 -1.33
CA LEU A 54 -7.40 -6.90 -2.69
C LEU A 54 -8.37 -5.73 -2.75
N ASP A 55 -9.50 -5.80 -2.04
CA ASP A 55 -10.47 -4.72 -1.94
C ASP A 55 -9.85 -3.48 -1.27
N SER A 56 -9.09 -3.69 -0.19
CA SER A 56 -8.36 -2.62 0.52
C SER A 56 -7.30 -1.95 -0.35
N LEU A 57 -6.53 -2.73 -1.13
CA LEU A 57 -5.53 -2.19 -2.06
C LEU A 57 -6.19 -1.42 -3.20
N THR A 58 -7.35 -1.88 -3.67
CA THR A 58 -8.14 -1.19 -4.71
C THR A 58 -8.66 0.15 -4.20
N ALA A 59 -9.20 0.19 -2.97
CA ALA A 59 -9.64 1.44 -2.34
C ALA A 59 -8.47 2.42 -2.14
N LEU A 60 -7.34 1.92 -1.62
CA LEU A 60 -6.12 2.71 -1.41
C LEU A 60 -5.59 3.32 -2.72
N ASP A 61 -5.53 2.54 -3.81
CA ASP A 61 -5.11 3.06 -5.12
C ASP A 61 -6.10 4.12 -5.64
N GLY A 62 -7.40 3.98 -5.39
CA GLY A 62 -8.40 4.99 -5.68
C GLY A 62 -8.14 6.31 -4.95
N GLU A 63 -7.85 6.26 -3.65
CA GLU A 63 -7.47 7.43 -2.86
C GLU A 63 -6.17 8.06 -3.37
N LEU A 64 -5.13 7.27 -3.65
CA LEU A 64 -3.85 7.75 -4.20
C LEU A 64 -4.03 8.43 -5.56
N ARG A 65 -4.86 7.87 -6.44
CA ARG A 65 -5.18 8.46 -7.75
C ARG A 65 -5.85 9.82 -7.66
N SER A 66 -6.68 10.03 -6.64
CA SER A 66 -7.27 11.36 -6.38
C SER A 66 -6.22 12.44 -6.08
N LEU A 67 -5.02 12.02 -5.66
CA LEU A 67 -3.85 12.86 -5.39
C LEU A 67 -2.83 12.88 -6.54
N GLY A 68 -3.14 12.25 -7.68
CA GLY A 68 -2.21 12.13 -8.82
C GLY A 68 -1.09 11.09 -8.61
N LEU A 69 -1.23 10.21 -7.63
CA LEU A 69 -0.30 9.11 -7.34
C LEU A 69 -0.87 7.77 -7.83
N HIS A 70 -0.02 6.75 -7.89
CA HIS A 70 -0.41 5.39 -8.25
C HIS A 70 0.27 4.37 -7.35
N LEU A 71 -0.49 3.41 -6.80
CA LEU A 71 0.06 2.35 -5.97
C LEU A 71 0.90 1.39 -6.83
N VAL A 72 2.19 1.30 -6.50
CA VAL A 72 3.10 0.36 -7.16
C VAL A 72 2.98 -1.00 -6.48
N LEU A 73 2.46 -1.98 -7.23
CA LEU A 73 2.40 -3.37 -6.78
C LEU A 73 3.66 -4.13 -7.21
N ARG A 74 4.25 -4.87 -6.28
CA ARG A 74 5.35 -5.81 -6.52
C ARG A 74 5.04 -7.14 -5.84
N ARG A 75 5.80 -8.17 -6.18
CA ARG A 75 5.73 -9.49 -5.56
C ARG A 75 7.15 -10.01 -5.34
N GLY A 76 7.39 -10.61 -4.19
CA GLY A 76 8.69 -11.19 -3.83
C GLY A 76 8.83 -11.39 -2.33
#